data_AF-A0A3A5USH2-F1
#
_entry.id   AF-A0A3A5USH2-F1
#
_cell.length_a   1.000
_cell.length_b   1.000
_cell.length_c   1.000
_cell.angle_alpha   90.00
_cell.angle_beta   90.00
_cell.angle_gamma   90.00
#
_symmetry.space_group_name_H-M   'P 1'
#
loop_
_entity.id
_entity.type
_entity.pdbx_description
1 polymer ?
#
loop_
_entity_poly.entity_id
_entity_poly.type
_entity_poly.pdbx_seq_one_letter_code
_entity_poly.pdbx_strand_id
1 'polypeptide(L)'
;MKVNVIDITNTVSQDEVDAGRLQENFEISVESGKKVTLSDAFSTELRTDLIKLAVASSRANRRQAYGSRAHVGKRAPMAGMKHSVEWWGKGRGVSRIMRRTGQSRGAQ
;
A
#
# COMPACT_ATOMS: atom_id res chain seq x y z
N MET A 1 35.16 10.13 4.99
CA MET A 1 35.57 9.82 6.39
C MET A 1 35.98 8.35 6.47
N LYS A 2 37.05 7.97 7.19
CA LYS A 2 37.38 6.53 7.42
C LYS A 2 36.61 6.03 8.64
N VAL A 3 35.91 4.92 8.51
CA VAL A 3 35.05 4.35 9.57
C VAL A 3 35.60 2.97 9.95
N ASN A 4 35.53 2.66 11.25
CA ASN A 4 35.90 1.34 11.75
C ASN A 4 34.79 0.36 11.38
N VAL A 5 35.15 -0.76 10.77
CA VAL A 5 34.23 -1.83 10.42
C VAL A 5 34.37 -2.93 11.45
N ILE A 6 33.27 -3.61 11.75
CA ILE A 6 33.26 -4.80 12.62
C ILE A 6 32.99 -5.98 11.70
N ASP A 7 33.89 -6.95 11.71
CA ASP A 7 33.76 -8.19 10.96
C ASP A 7 33.08 -9.21 11.86
N ILE A 8 31.94 -9.73 11.42
CA ILE A 8 31.17 -10.75 12.15
C ILE A 8 31.31 -12.05 11.37
N THR A 9 31.94 -13.05 11.99
CA THR A 9 32.10 -14.38 11.42
C THR A 9 31.26 -15.38 12.21
N ASN A 10 30.36 -16.08 11.51
CA ASN A 10 29.54 -17.14 12.07
C ASN A 10 30.14 -18.49 11.70
N THR A 11 30.65 -19.20 12.70
CA THR A 11 31.19 -20.56 12.56
C THR A 11 30.10 -21.54 12.96
N VAL A 12 29.63 -22.33 12.00
CA VAL A 12 28.66 -23.39 12.24
C VAL A 12 29.40 -24.72 12.26
N SER A 13 29.46 -25.37 13.42
CA SER A 13 29.99 -26.73 13.57
C SER A 13 28.85 -27.73 13.72
N GLN A 14 28.96 -28.84 13.00
CA GLN A 14 27.97 -29.90 12.96
C GLN A 14 28.63 -31.20 13.36
N ASP A 15 28.13 -31.80 14.43
CA ASP A 15 28.59 -33.11 14.87
C ASP A 15 27.73 -34.19 14.19
N GLU A 16 28.39 -35.01 13.37
CA GLU A 16 27.79 -36.13 12.65
C GLU A 16 28.38 -37.44 13.16
N VAL A 17 27.51 -38.37 13.53
CA VAL A 17 27.85 -39.75 13.91
C VAL A 17 27.17 -40.72 12.95
N ASP A 18 27.57 -41.99 12.97
CA ASP A 18 27.13 -43.05 12.06
C ASP A 18 25.58 -43.22 11.98
N ALA A 19 24.83 -42.69 12.95
CA ALA A 19 23.36 -42.70 13.01
C ALA A 19 22.67 -41.41 12.55
N GLY A 20 23.43 -40.38 12.13
CA GLY A 20 22.92 -39.11 11.62
C GLY A 20 23.47 -37.87 12.35
N ARG A 21 22.99 -36.69 11.92
CA ARG A 21 23.39 -35.36 12.46
C ARG A 21 22.74 -35.12 13.83
N LEU A 22 23.53 -34.82 14.85
CA LEU A 22 23.07 -34.71 16.24
C LEU A 22 22.74 -33.26 16.65
N GLN A 23 23.71 -32.35 16.60
CA GLN A 23 23.55 -30.96 17.00
C GLN A 23 24.36 -30.03 16.11
N GLU A 24 23.79 -28.85 15.83
CA GLU A 24 24.48 -27.74 15.17
C GLU A 24 24.85 -26.70 16.24
N ASN A 25 26.14 -26.44 16.38
CA ASN A 25 26.66 -25.41 17.26
C ASN A 25 26.96 -24.15 16.42
N PHE A 26 26.44 -23.01 16.88
CA PHE A 26 26.66 -21.71 16.25
C PHE A 26 27.56 -20.87 17.14
N GLU A 27 28.77 -20.57 16.67
CA GLU A 27 29.70 -19.66 17.33
C GLU A 27 29.78 -18.36 16.52
N ILE A 28 29.51 -17.23 17.19
CA ILE A 28 29.60 -15.91 16.57
C ILE A 28 30.82 -15.22 17.15
N SER A 29 31.85 -15.02 16.31
CA SER A 29 33.01 -14.20 16.65
C SER A 29 32.88 -12.81 16.04
N VAL A 30 33.32 -11.81 16.80
CA VAL A 30 33.25 -10.40 16.44
C VAL A 30 34.66 -9.83 16.51
N GLU A 31 35.19 -9.45 15.36
CA GLU A 31 36.54 -8.90 15.24
C GLU A 31 36.49 -7.47 14.70
N SER A 32 37.50 -6.66 15.05
CA SER A 32 37.64 -5.33 14.48
C SER A 32 38.25 -5.44 13.09
N GLY A 33 37.44 -5.13 12.07
CA GLY A 33 37.84 -5.17 10.67
C GLY A 33 38.72 -3.99 10.26
N LYS A 34 39.16 -4.01 9.00
CA LYS A 34 39.95 -2.93 8.41
C LYS A 34 39.11 -1.67 8.24
N LYS A 35 39.72 -0.49 8.42
CA LYS A 35 39.03 0.79 8.22
C LYS A 35 38.64 0.97 6.75
N VAL A 36 37.37 1.25 6.49
CA VAL A 36 36.83 1.48 5.15
C VAL A 36 36.51 2.96 4.96
N THR A 37 36.67 3.46 3.74
CA THR A 37 36.28 4.81 3.35
C THR A 37 34.76 4.88 3.16
N LEU A 38 34.11 5.73 3.96
CA LEU A 38 32.68 6.03 3.81
C LEU A 38 32.43 6.79 2.50
N SER A 39 31.41 6.37 1.76
CA SER A 39 30.99 7.02 0.50
C SER A 39 30.43 8.42 0.76
N ASP A 40 30.58 9.31 -0.23
CA ASP A 40 30.09 10.69 -0.19
C ASP A 40 28.58 10.79 0.04
N ALA A 41 27.81 9.75 -0.32
CA ALA A 41 26.37 9.68 -0.09
C ALA A 41 25.99 9.83 1.40
N PHE A 42 26.88 9.49 2.34
CA PHE A 42 26.62 9.63 3.77
C PHE A 42 26.95 11.02 4.33
N SER A 43 27.58 11.88 3.52
CA SER A 43 27.91 13.26 3.90
C SER A 43 26.91 14.28 3.34
N THR A 44 25.90 13.83 2.61
CA THR A 44 24.84 14.70 2.09
C THR A 44 23.94 15.24 3.21
N GLU A 45 23.47 16.47 3.06
CA GLU A 45 22.53 17.08 4.01
C GLU A 45 21.22 16.29 4.12
N LEU A 46 20.74 16.08 5.36
CA LEU A 46 19.50 15.35 5.62
C LEU A 46 18.28 16.28 5.53
N ARG A 47 17.63 16.28 4.37
CA ARG A 47 16.40 17.05 4.12
C ARG A 47 15.13 16.22 4.31
N THR A 48 14.65 16.15 5.55
CA THR A 48 13.48 15.32 5.91
C THR A 48 12.17 15.78 5.29
N ASP A 49 12.05 17.07 4.95
CA ASP A 49 10.96 17.68 4.20
C ASP A 49 10.83 17.08 2.79
N LEU A 50 11.93 17.09 2.02
CA LEU A 50 11.97 16.55 0.66
C LEU A 50 11.75 15.05 0.64
N ILE A 51 12.37 14.32 1.59
CA ILE A 51 12.21 12.86 1.69
C ILE A 51 10.74 12.51 1.91
N LYS A 52 10.04 13.20 2.83
CA LYS A 52 8.61 12.97 3.08
C LYS A 52 7.77 13.22 1.84
N LEU A 53 8.03 14.30 1.10
CA LEU A 53 7.29 14.65 -0.12
C LEU A 53 7.54 13.65 -1.26
N ALA A 54 8.79 13.24 -1.47
CA ALA A 54 9.16 12.23 -2.47
C ALA A 54 8.51 10.87 -2.17
N VAL A 55 8.50 10.47 -0.90
CA VAL A 55 7.88 9.21 -0.48
C VAL A 55 6.35 9.26 -0.59
N ALA A 56 5.73 10.39 -0.25
CA ALA A 56 4.28 10.56 -0.35
C ALA A 56 3.80 10.52 -1.81
N SER A 57 4.50 11.22 -2.71
CA SER A 57 4.19 11.22 -4.15
C SER A 57 4.38 9.82 -4.77
N SER A 58 5.49 9.14 -4.47
CA SER A 58 5.73 7.76 -4.92
C SER A 58 4.66 6.78 -4.40
N ARG A 59 4.22 6.92 -3.14
CA ARG A 59 3.12 6.10 -2.59
C ARG A 59 1.78 6.39 -3.27
N ALA A 60 1.49 7.65 -3.59
CA ALA A 60 0.25 8.01 -4.29
C ALA A 60 0.17 7.35 -5.67
N ASN A 61 1.28 7.31 -6.41
CA ASN A 61 1.34 6.72 -7.76
C ASN A 61 1.11 5.19 -7.78
N ARG A 62 1.31 4.49 -6.65
CA ARG A 62 1.05 3.05 -6.54
C ARG A 62 -0.41 2.70 -6.25
N ARG A 63 -1.26 3.68 -5.93
CA ARG A 63 -2.66 3.41 -5.60
C ARG A 63 -3.45 3.08 -6.85
N GLN A 64 -4.27 2.03 -6.78
CA GLN A 64 -5.26 1.75 -7.81
C GLN A 64 -6.45 2.70 -7.66
N ALA A 65 -7.01 3.13 -8.79
CA ALA A 65 -8.22 3.92 -8.80
C ALA A 65 -9.39 3.08 -8.27
N TYR A 66 -10.16 3.65 -7.35
CA TYR A 66 -11.37 3.05 -6.79
C TYR A 66 -12.46 4.12 -6.76
N GLY A 67 -13.73 3.70 -6.81
CA GLY A 67 -14.86 4.62 -6.79
C GLY A 67 -16.05 4.10 -7.57
N SER A 68 -17.17 4.83 -7.51
CA SER A 68 -18.33 4.56 -8.33
C SER A 68 -18.05 4.87 -9.80
N ARG A 69 -18.82 4.25 -10.70
CA ARG A 69 -18.66 4.48 -12.14
C ARG A 69 -18.97 5.95 -12.46
N ALA A 70 -18.08 6.60 -13.20
CA ALA A 70 -18.35 7.92 -13.76
C ALA A 70 -19.56 7.85 -14.71
N HIS A 71 -20.31 8.95 -14.79
CA HIS A 71 -21.44 9.05 -15.71
C HIS A 71 -20.94 9.19 -17.15
N VAL A 72 -20.90 8.09 -17.90
CA VAL A 72 -20.48 8.05 -19.31
C VAL A 72 -21.72 7.82 -20.19
N GLY A 73 -22.58 8.83 -20.21
CA GLY A 73 -23.81 8.86 -20.99
C GLY A 73 -24.81 7.75 -20.63
N LYS A 74 -25.78 7.52 -21.53
CA LYS A 74 -26.90 6.59 -21.29
C LYS A 74 -26.48 5.12 -21.16
N ARG A 75 -25.34 4.72 -21.73
CA ARG A 75 -24.84 3.33 -21.71
C ARG A 75 -24.08 2.96 -20.43
N ALA A 76 -23.52 3.94 -19.74
CA ALA A 76 -22.84 3.74 -18.47
C ALA A 76 -23.18 4.90 -17.50
N PRO A 77 -24.45 4.99 -17.06
CA PRO A 77 -24.85 6.00 -16.09
C PRO A 77 -24.23 5.72 -14.73
N MET A 78 -24.03 6.77 -13.95
CA MET A 78 -23.58 6.69 -12.56
C MET A 78 -24.55 5.86 -11.71
N ALA A 79 -24.06 5.35 -10.58
CA ALA A 79 -24.90 4.70 -9.59
C ALA A 79 -26.12 5.59 -9.22
N GLY A 80 -27.31 5.00 -9.13
CA GLY A 80 -28.57 5.72 -8.88
C GLY A 80 -29.28 6.29 -10.11
N MET A 81 -28.63 6.35 -11.28
CA MET A 81 -29.20 6.95 -12.51
C MET A 81 -29.59 5.94 -13.60
N LYS A 82 -29.70 4.64 -13.24
CA LYS A 82 -30.01 3.56 -14.20
C LYS A 82 -31.49 3.51 -14.60
N HIS A 83 -32.37 4.07 -13.78
CA HIS A 83 -33.81 3.95 -13.95
C HIS A 83 -34.41 5.26 -14.44
N SER A 84 -35.34 5.16 -15.39
CA SER A 84 -36.23 6.27 -15.71
C SER A 84 -37.16 6.49 -14.53
N VAL A 85 -37.17 7.73 -14.05
CA VAL A 85 -37.94 8.13 -12.88
C VAL A 85 -38.75 9.37 -13.18
N GLU A 86 -39.92 9.44 -12.57
CA GLU A 86 -40.82 10.58 -12.64
C GLU A 86 -41.47 10.81 -11.28
N TRP A 87 -41.87 12.04 -11.02
CA TRP A 87 -42.73 12.34 -9.89
C TRP A 87 -44.18 12.46 -10.36
N TRP A 88 -45.12 11.87 -9.61
CA TRP A 88 -46.54 11.81 -9.97
C TRP A 88 -47.30 13.14 -9.93
N GLY A 89 -46.63 14.23 -9.59
CA GLY A 89 -47.23 15.56 -9.50
C GLY A 89 -48.00 15.82 -8.19
N LYS A 90 -48.61 17.00 -8.14
CA LYS A 90 -49.36 17.49 -6.96
C LYS A 90 -50.71 16.77 -6.84
N GLY A 91 -51.32 16.80 -5.65
CA GLY A 91 -52.71 16.35 -5.44
C GLY A 91 -52.89 14.86 -5.15
N ARG A 92 -51.81 14.07 -5.04
CA ARG A 92 -51.90 12.62 -4.77
C ARG A 92 -51.64 12.19 -3.31
N GLY A 93 -51.46 13.14 -2.40
CA GLY A 93 -51.22 12.83 -0.97
C GLY A 93 -49.91 12.09 -0.67
N VAL A 94 -48.95 12.07 -1.60
CA VAL A 94 -47.65 11.40 -1.46
C VAL A 94 -46.48 12.37 -1.50
N SER A 95 -45.34 11.94 -0.97
CA SER A 95 -44.08 12.70 -1.02
C SER A 95 -43.66 13.03 -2.45
N ARG A 96 -42.95 14.17 -2.61
CA ARG A 96 -42.51 14.70 -3.92
C ARG A 96 -41.20 14.10 -4.43
N ILE A 97 -40.94 12.83 -4.11
CA ILE A 97 -39.72 12.13 -4.49
C ILE A 97 -39.90 11.50 -5.88
N MET A 98 -38.81 11.38 -6.63
CA MET A 98 -38.76 10.64 -7.89
C MET A 98 -39.06 9.15 -7.67
N ARG A 99 -39.95 8.59 -8.50
CA ARG A 99 -40.36 7.18 -8.45
C ARG A 99 -40.08 6.52 -9.78
N ARG A 100 -39.91 5.19 -9.81
CA ARG A 100 -39.80 4.47 -11.08
C ARG A 100 -41.08 4.67 -11.89
N THR A 101 -40.94 5.10 -13.14
CA THR A 101 -42.07 5.30 -14.06
C THR A 101 -42.91 4.02 -14.14
N GLY A 102 -44.22 4.16 -13.98
CA GLY A 102 -45.16 3.01 -14.01
C GLY A 102 -45.16 2.12 -12.76
N GLN A 103 -44.46 2.48 -11.67
CA GLN A 103 -44.49 1.72 -10.41
C GLN A 103 -44.71 2.61 -9.18
N SER A 104 -45.28 2.03 -8.12
CA SER A 104 -45.43 2.69 -6.81
C SER A 104 -44.19 2.61 -5.91
N ARG A 105 -43.09 2.03 -6.41
CA ARG A 105 -41.81 1.89 -5.69
C ARG A 105 -40.95 3.15 -5.88
N GLY A 106 -40.27 3.57 -4.81
CA GLY A 106 -39.27 4.65 -4.87
C GLY A 106 -38.10 4.28 -5.78
N ALA A 107 -37.43 5.29 -6.33
CA ALA A 107 -36.17 5.08 -7.01
C ALA A 107 -35.10 4.68 -5.98
N GLN A 108 -34.58 3.46 -6.09
CA GLN A 108 -33.41 2.95 -5.38
C GLN A 108 -32.25 2.80 -6.36
#